data_AF-A0A9C9YZ74-F1
#
_entry.id   AF-A0A9C9YZ74-F1
#
_cell.length_a   1.000
_cell.length_b   1.000
_cell.length_c   1.000
_cell.angle_alpha   90.00
_cell.angle_beta   90.00
_cell.angle_gamma   90.00
#
_symmetry.space_group_name_H-M   'P 1'
#
loop_
_entity.id
_entity.type
_entity.pdbx_description
1 polymer ?
#
loop_
_entity_poly.entity_id
_entity_poly.type
_entity_poly.pdbx_seq_one_letter_code
_entity_poly.pdbx_strand_id
1 'polypeptide(L)'
;NIYQPDGVLGLLKTLDDRETIRPYAMATFREILHASAKSPAMLVYLDNVSNTRNGGNENYARELMELHTLGVDGGYDQTDVEQVALCFTGWTVTPKRSDDRFRFHFNARRHAPGPKTVLGETIHFPDDPIREGERVLDLLADHPSTARFISGKLCRTFVSDQPPDALVERVAGAFSNSGGDIRLTLAEIFASSEFRDSADQKFRRPIDYVAAALRVSDVDPGEREWRAIAKGLEALG
;
A
#
# COMPACT_ATOMS: atom_id res chain seq x y z
N ASN A 1 3.30 0.88 3.45
CA ASN A 1 4.03 1.10 4.71
C ASN A 1 3.80 2.52 5.14
N ILE A 2 2.91 2.78 6.09
CA ILE A 2 2.78 4.08 6.74
C ILE A 2 3.62 4.00 8.02
N TYR A 3 4.67 4.81 8.10
CA TYR A 3 5.60 4.82 9.23
C TYR A 3 5.72 6.23 9.80
N GLN A 4 4.98 6.51 10.87
CA GLN A 4 5.19 7.70 11.68
C GLN A 4 4.54 7.51 13.05
N PRO A 5 5.31 7.39 14.15
CA PRO A 5 4.74 7.14 15.48
C PRO A 5 4.08 8.38 16.11
N ASP A 6 4.36 9.58 15.59
CA ASP A 6 3.97 10.84 16.24
C ASP A 6 2.89 11.64 15.50
N GLY A 7 2.10 12.38 16.29
CA GLY A 7 1.11 13.35 15.79
C GLY A 7 -0.17 12.73 15.23
N VAL A 8 -0.75 13.39 14.23
CA VAL A 8 -2.03 12.95 13.61
C VAL A 8 -1.89 11.58 12.95
N LEU A 9 -0.73 11.25 12.39
CA LEU A 9 -0.49 9.98 11.71
C LEU A 9 -0.56 8.78 12.66
N GLY A 10 -0.09 8.89 13.90
CA GLY A 10 -0.21 7.80 14.89
C GLY A 10 -1.68 7.44 15.18
N LEU A 11 -2.55 8.44 15.29
CA LEU A 11 -4.00 8.22 15.41
C LEU A 11 -4.59 7.58 14.14
N LEU A 12 -4.27 8.15 12.98
CA LEU A 12 -4.80 7.67 11.71
C LEU A 12 -4.34 6.25 11.37
N LYS A 13 -3.14 5.85 11.80
CA LYS A 13 -2.63 4.50 11.58
C LYS A 13 -3.47 3.43 12.26
N THR A 14 -3.98 3.71 13.46
CA THR A 14 -4.85 2.76 14.17
C THR A 14 -6.19 2.59 13.44
N LEU A 15 -6.73 3.68 12.89
CA LEU A 15 -7.95 3.66 12.08
C LEU A 15 -7.70 2.93 10.75
N ASP A 16 -6.60 3.23 10.07
CA ASP A 16 -6.17 2.56 8.84
C ASP A 16 -6.04 1.05 9.03
N ASP A 17 -5.41 0.59 10.10
CA ASP A 17 -5.33 -0.85 10.38
C ASP A 17 -6.70 -1.49 10.56
N ARG A 18 -7.60 -0.82 11.29
CA ARG A 18 -8.93 -1.35 11.61
C ARG A 18 -9.88 -1.32 10.42
N GLU A 19 -9.85 -0.24 9.64
CA GLU A 19 -10.87 0.08 8.63
C GLU A 19 -10.40 -0.15 7.20
N THR A 20 -9.09 -0.17 6.95
CA THR A 20 -8.50 -0.35 5.62
C THR A 20 -7.71 -1.64 5.53
N ILE A 21 -6.72 -1.88 6.39
CA ILE A 21 -5.84 -3.04 6.21
C ILE A 21 -6.54 -4.35 6.58
N ARG A 22 -7.13 -4.45 7.79
CA ARG A 22 -7.74 -5.70 8.25
C ARG A 22 -8.93 -6.17 7.40
N PRO A 23 -9.89 -5.30 6.99
CA PRO A 23 -11.03 -5.76 6.21
C PRO A 23 -10.64 -6.25 4.81
N TYR A 24 -9.57 -5.69 4.24
CA TYR A 24 -9.14 -5.97 2.87
C TYR A 24 -7.93 -6.92 2.78
N ALA A 25 -7.36 -7.37 3.90
CA ALA A 25 -6.13 -8.17 3.93
C ALA A 25 -6.16 -9.44 3.05
N MET A 26 -7.36 -9.99 2.80
CA MET A 26 -7.60 -11.19 1.99
C MET A 26 -8.49 -10.90 0.77
N ALA A 27 -8.65 -9.63 0.40
CA ALA A 27 -9.39 -9.20 -0.78
C ALA A 27 -8.51 -9.29 -2.05
N THR A 28 -9.00 -8.76 -3.18
CA THR A 28 -8.16 -8.56 -4.35
C THR A 28 -7.17 -7.40 -4.13
N PHE A 29 -6.04 -7.43 -4.82
CA PHE A 29 -5.06 -6.35 -4.77
C PHE A 29 -5.66 -5.01 -5.23
N ARG A 30 -6.56 -5.03 -6.22
CA ARG A 30 -7.31 -3.84 -6.63
C ARG A 30 -8.09 -3.25 -5.47
N GLU A 31 -8.85 -4.06 -4.73
CA GLU A 31 -9.63 -3.59 -3.60
C GLU A 31 -8.73 -3.03 -2.48
N ILE A 32 -7.61 -3.71 -2.18
CA ILE A 32 -6.61 -3.20 -1.23
C ILE A 32 -6.05 -1.85 -1.68
N LEU A 33 -5.70 -1.73 -2.96
CA LEU A 33 -5.11 -0.52 -3.54
C LEU A 33 -6.09 0.65 -3.47
N HIS A 34 -7.36 0.43 -3.83
CA HIS A 34 -8.43 1.42 -3.71
C HIS A 34 -8.70 1.83 -2.27
N ALA A 35 -8.78 0.87 -1.35
CA ALA A 35 -9.00 1.15 0.06
C ALA A 35 -7.85 1.95 0.67
N SER A 36 -6.61 1.59 0.33
CA SER A 36 -5.38 2.29 0.75
C SER A 36 -5.32 3.72 0.19
N ALA A 37 -5.59 3.91 -1.10
CA ALA A 37 -5.53 5.22 -1.74
C ALA A 37 -6.54 6.23 -1.18
N LYS A 38 -7.67 5.75 -0.66
CA LYS A 38 -8.69 6.57 0.01
C LYS A 38 -8.50 6.63 1.53
N SER A 39 -7.50 5.94 2.09
CA SER A 39 -7.22 6.01 3.52
C SER A 39 -6.73 7.42 3.91
N PRO A 40 -7.33 8.05 4.93
CA PRO A 40 -6.83 9.30 5.48
C PRO A 40 -5.37 9.21 5.93
N ALA A 41 -4.96 8.06 6.46
CA ALA A 41 -3.59 7.85 6.89
C ALA A 41 -2.63 7.90 5.69
N MET A 42 -2.97 7.22 4.59
CA MET A 42 -2.14 7.19 3.39
C MET A 42 -2.05 8.56 2.71
N LEU A 43 -3.19 9.26 2.59
CA LEU A 43 -3.25 10.60 2.00
C LEU A 43 -2.41 11.62 2.78
N VAL A 44 -2.38 11.52 4.10
CA VAL A 44 -1.55 12.40 4.96
C VAL A 44 -0.08 11.97 4.91
N TYR A 45 0.19 10.65 4.95
CA TYR A 45 1.55 10.12 4.99
C TYR A 45 2.37 10.50 3.76
N LEU A 46 1.76 10.42 2.58
CA LEU A 46 2.41 10.75 1.31
C LEU A 46 2.10 12.17 0.82
N ASP A 47 1.55 13.01 1.71
CA ASP A 47 1.21 14.40 1.48
C ASP A 47 0.28 14.67 0.27
N ASN A 48 -0.53 13.68 -0.15
CA ASN A 48 -1.53 13.92 -1.20
C ASN A 48 -2.62 14.91 -0.73
N VAL A 49 -2.80 15.07 0.58
CA VAL A 49 -3.72 16.10 1.13
C VAL A 49 -3.36 17.53 0.70
N SER A 50 -2.10 17.80 0.33
CA SER A 50 -1.62 19.09 -0.19
C SER A 50 -1.69 19.18 -1.72
N ASN A 51 -1.94 18.06 -2.42
CA ASN A 51 -1.96 17.99 -3.88
C ASN A 51 -3.10 18.83 -4.48
N THR A 52 -2.75 19.78 -5.37
CA THR A 52 -3.71 20.67 -6.04
C THR A 52 -3.36 20.90 -7.49
N ARG A 53 -4.32 21.38 -8.26
CA ARG A 53 -4.17 21.83 -9.65
C ARG A 53 -3.08 22.89 -9.89
N ASN A 54 -2.54 23.55 -8.85
CA ASN A 54 -1.57 24.65 -8.97
C ASN A 54 -0.10 24.21 -8.78
N GLY A 55 0.17 22.91 -8.65
CA GLY A 55 1.52 22.38 -8.43
C GLY A 55 1.42 20.97 -7.87
N GLY A 56 1.14 20.01 -8.77
CA GLY A 56 0.82 18.63 -8.41
C GLY A 56 1.89 18.01 -7.50
N ASN A 57 1.48 17.38 -6.41
CA ASN A 57 2.39 16.67 -5.52
C ASN A 57 2.68 15.28 -6.11
N GLU A 58 3.86 15.14 -6.71
CA GLU A 58 4.31 13.90 -7.32
C GLU A 58 4.69 12.81 -6.31
N ASN A 59 4.92 13.14 -5.03
CA ASN A 59 5.42 12.14 -4.08
C ASN A 59 4.48 10.94 -3.96
N TYR A 60 3.18 11.20 -3.79
CA TYR A 60 2.17 10.14 -3.78
C TYR A 60 2.15 9.35 -5.09
N ALA A 61 2.18 10.04 -6.24
CA ALA A 61 2.17 9.39 -7.55
C ALA A 61 3.39 8.49 -7.77
N ARG A 62 4.58 8.98 -7.42
CA ARG A 62 5.83 8.25 -7.53
C ARG A 62 5.85 7.04 -6.62
N GLU A 63 5.50 7.20 -5.34
CA GLU A 63 5.47 6.07 -4.41
C GLU A 63 4.38 5.05 -4.77
N LEU A 64 3.23 5.50 -5.26
CA LEU A 64 2.18 4.64 -5.77
C LEU A 64 2.71 3.73 -6.88
N MET A 65 3.39 4.30 -7.88
CA MET A 65 3.94 3.57 -9.02
C MET A 65 5.18 2.74 -8.65
N GLU A 66 6.13 3.32 -7.95
CA GLU A 66 7.43 2.72 -7.65
C GLU A 66 7.36 1.72 -6.49
N LEU A 67 6.77 2.13 -5.38
CA LEU A 67 6.83 1.37 -4.13
C LEU A 67 5.59 0.53 -3.89
N HIS A 68 4.46 0.83 -4.54
CA HIS A 68 3.19 0.16 -4.23
C HIS A 68 2.65 -0.67 -5.39
N THR A 69 3.01 -0.40 -6.64
CA THR A 69 2.46 -1.15 -7.79
C THR A 69 3.52 -1.66 -8.76
N LEU A 70 4.06 -0.84 -9.65
CA LEU A 70 4.83 -1.28 -10.82
C LEU A 70 6.28 -1.68 -10.47
N GLY A 71 6.84 -1.13 -9.41
CA GLY A 71 8.28 -1.24 -9.14
C GLY A 71 9.09 -0.19 -9.91
N VAL A 72 10.32 0.09 -9.48
CA VAL A 72 11.19 1.10 -10.11
C VAL A 72 11.43 0.87 -11.61
N ASP A 73 11.53 -0.40 -12.03
CA ASP A 73 11.69 -0.78 -13.44
C ASP A 73 10.34 -1.15 -14.09
N GLY A 74 9.26 -0.51 -13.63
CA GLY A 74 7.88 -0.87 -13.93
C GLY A 74 7.40 -0.56 -15.36
N GLY A 75 8.21 0.14 -16.16
CA GLY A 75 7.89 0.52 -17.53
C GLY A 75 7.18 1.87 -17.69
N TYR A 76 7.32 2.76 -16.70
CA TYR A 76 6.78 4.12 -16.72
C TYR A 76 7.90 5.16 -16.74
N ASP A 77 7.58 6.40 -17.11
CA ASP A 77 8.53 7.51 -17.10
C ASP A 77 8.10 8.67 -16.17
N GLN A 78 8.88 9.74 -16.17
CA GLN A 78 8.57 10.93 -15.37
C GLN A 78 7.25 11.60 -15.79
N THR A 79 6.90 11.55 -17.07
CA THR A 79 5.64 12.10 -17.59
C THR A 79 4.47 11.34 -16.98
N ASP A 80 4.54 10.01 -16.89
CA ASP A 80 3.50 9.21 -16.24
C ASP A 80 3.30 9.62 -14.77
N VAL A 81 4.40 9.85 -14.03
CA VAL A 81 4.33 10.31 -12.63
C VAL A 81 3.61 11.65 -12.51
N GLU A 82 3.93 12.61 -13.38
CA GLU A 82 3.27 13.92 -13.41
C GLU A 82 1.77 13.79 -13.74
N GLN A 83 1.42 12.95 -14.71
CA GLN A 83 0.03 12.73 -15.13
C GLN A 83 -0.78 12.00 -14.05
N VAL A 84 -0.18 11.04 -13.36
CA VAL A 84 -0.78 10.39 -12.18
C VAL A 84 -0.97 11.41 -11.06
N ALA A 85 0.01 12.27 -10.79
CA ALA A 85 -0.11 13.32 -9.76
C ALA A 85 -1.31 14.24 -10.04
N LEU A 86 -1.55 14.59 -11.31
CA LEU A 86 -2.71 15.36 -11.74
C LEU A 86 -4.04 14.61 -11.49
N CYS A 87 -4.11 13.31 -11.76
CA CYS A 87 -5.31 12.49 -11.52
C CYS A 87 -5.71 12.43 -10.04
N PHE A 88 -4.74 12.52 -9.12
CA PHE A 88 -4.98 12.51 -7.67
C PHE A 88 -5.18 13.90 -7.04
N THR A 89 -5.08 14.98 -7.81
CA THR A 89 -5.34 16.33 -7.29
C THR A 89 -6.76 16.43 -6.71
N GLY A 90 -6.91 17.07 -5.56
CA GLY A 90 -8.20 17.23 -4.90
C GLY A 90 -8.66 16.04 -4.06
N TRP A 91 -8.00 14.88 -4.13
CA TRP A 91 -8.17 13.82 -3.13
C TRP A 91 -7.53 14.27 -1.81
N THR A 92 -8.34 14.46 -0.78
CA THR A 92 -7.90 15.04 0.48
C THR A 92 -8.69 14.46 1.65
N VAL A 93 -8.54 15.05 2.83
CA VAL A 93 -9.31 14.68 4.02
C VAL A 93 -10.12 15.87 4.53
N THR A 94 -11.23 15.59 5.18
CA THR A 94 -12.03 16.61 5.86
C THR A 94 -11.21 17.31 6.96
N PRO A 95 -11.38 18.64 7.16
CA PRO A 95 -10.57 19.40 8.10
C PRO A 95 -10.68 18.92 9.55
N LYS A 96 -9.65 19.16 10.36
CA LYS A 96 -9.66 18.88 11.81
C LYS A 96 -10.77 19.60 12.59
N ARG A 97 -11.48 20.57 12.02
CA ARG A 97 -12.58 21.28 12.71
C ARG A 97 -13.98 20.80 12.31
N SER A 98 -14.12 19.85 11.39
CA SER A 98 -15.43 19.26 11.06
C SER A 98 -15.90 18.32 12.18
N ASP A 99 -17.19 18.00 12.18
CA ASP A 99 -17.73 16.93 13.03
C ASP A 99 -17.20 15.56 12.57
N ASP A 100 -17.02 15.42 11.26
CA ASP A 100 -16.48 14.22 10.63
C ASP A 100 -15.02 14.43 10.22
N ARG A 101 -14.11 14.44 11.19
CA ARG A 101 -12.70 14.81 10.99
C ARG A 101 -11.92 13.70 10.31
N PHE A 102 -10.96 14.08 9.48
CA PHE A 102 -10.01 13.16 8.84
C PHE A 102 -10.68 12.01 8.08
N ARG A 103 -11.77 12.30 7.37
CA ARG A 103 -12.38 11.36 6.42
C ARG A 103 -11.97 11.70 5.02
N PHE A 104 -11.87 10.68 4.17
CA PHE A 104 -11.68 10.90 2.74
C PHE A 104 -12.69 11.91 2.19
N HIS A 105 -12.20 12.86 1.41
CA HIS A 105 -13.01 13.87 0.76
C HIS A 105 -12.40 14.24 -0.59
N PHE A 106 -13.23 14.32 -1.62
CA PHE A 106 -12.83 14.85 -2.91
C PHE A 106 -13.24 16.33 -3.04
N ASN A 107 -12.26 17.21 -3.24
CA ASN A 107 -12.47 18.63 -3.46
C ASN A 107 -12.26 18.98 -4.94
N ALA A 108 -13.36 19.00 -5.70
CA ALA A 108 -13.35 19.28 -7.14
C ALA A 108 -12.72 20.65 -7.51
N ARG A 109 -12.76 21.65 -6.62
CA ARG A 109 -12.13 22.97 -6.89
C ARG A 109 -10.60 22.90 -6.92
N ARG A 110 -10.03 21.89 -6.26
CA ARG A 110 -8.58 21.64 -6.20
C ARG A 110 -8.11 20.68 -7.28
N HIS A 111 -9.02 20.02 -7.99
CA HIS A 111 -8.69 19.05 -9.03
C HIS A 111 -8.25 19.73 -10.33
N ALA A 112 -7.24 19.18 -10.99
CA ALA A 112 -6.71 19.64 -12.26
C ALA A 112 -7.74 19.35 -13.36
N PRO A 113 -8.10 20.32 -14.23
CA PRO A 113 -9.05 20.08 -15.31
C PRO A 113 -8.40 19.36 -16.50
N GLY A 114 -9.24 18.92 -17.44
CA GLY A 114 -8.80 18.39 -18.74
C GLY A 114 -8.37 16.93 -18.72
N PRO A 115 -8.09 16.35 -19.90
CA PRO A 115 -7.62 14.97 -20.02
C PRO A 115 -6.20 14.81 -19.48
N LYS A 116 -5.90 13.63 -18.91
CA LYS A 116 -4.55 13.19 -18.53
C LYS A 116 -4.20 11.94 -19.31
N THR A 117 -2.92 11.68 -19.54
CA THR A 117 -2.47 10.46 -20.20
C THR A 117 -1.55 9.68 -19.27
N VAL A 118 -1.94 8.47 -18.88
CA VAL A 118 -1.19 7.61 -17.96
C VAL A 118 -0.96 6.27 -18.64
N LEU A 119 0.30 5.85 -18.78
CA LEU A 119 0.70 4.58 -19.41
C LEU A 119 0.09 4.40 -20.82
N GLY A 120 0.00 5.50 -21.58
CA GLY A 120 -0.60 5.53 -22.91
C GLY A 120 -2.13 5.56 -22.95
N GLU A 121 -2.82 5.51 -21.81
CA GLU A 121 -4.27 5.64 -21.74
C GLU A 121 -4.71 7.07 -21.40
N THR A 122 -5.62 7.64 -22.19
CA THR A 122 -6.24 8.92 -21.89
C THR A 122 -7.37 8.76 -20.87
N ILE A 123 -7.22 9.40 -19.72
CA ILE A 123 -8.16 9.43 -18.61
C ILE A 123 -8.83 10.80 -18.57
N HIS A 124 -10.16 10.81 -18.68
CA HIS A 124 -10.95 12.03 -18.55
C HIS A 124 -12.39 11.73 -18.11
N PHE A 125 -12.78 12.26 -16.95
CA PHE A 125 -14.14 12.11 -16.42
C PHE A 125 -14.73 13.48 -16.03
N PRO A 126 -15.23 14.27 -17.00
CA PRO A 126 -15.64 15.65 -16.75
C PRO A 126 -16.81 15.77 -15.76
N ASP A 127 -17.74 14.82 -15.79
CA ASP A 127 -18.92 14.80 -14.92
C ASP A 127 -18.65 14.17 -13.54
N ASP A 128 -17.53 13.44 -13.40
CA ASP A 128 -17.17 12.77 -12.15
C ASP A 128 -15.64 12.68 -11.96
N PRO A 129 -14.94 13.80 -11.71
CA PRO A 129 -13.48 13.85 -11.80
C PRO A 129 -12.74 13.02 -10.74
N ILE A 130 -13.42 12.59 -9.68
CA ILE A 130 -12.83 11.64 -8.72
C ILE A 130 -12.43 10.32 -9.41
N ARG A 131 -13.16 9.92 -10.45
CA ARG A 131 -12.94 8.67 -11.21
C ARG A 131 -11.62 8.66 -11.96
N GLU A 132 -10.99 9.81 -12.18
CA GLU A 132 -9.68 9.85 -12.83
C GLU A 132 -8.62 9.15 -11.96
N GLY A 133 -8.59 9.44 -10.65
CA GLY A 133 -7.73 8.73 -9.71
C GLY A 133 -8.09 7.25 -9.59
N GLU A 134 -9.37 6.90 -9.53
CA GLU A 134 -9.84 5.51 -9.47
C GLU A 134 -9.43 4.72 -10.71
N ARG A 135 -9.50 5.34 -11.90
CA ARG A 135 -9.06 4.72 -13.15
C ARG A 135 -7.56 4.46 -13.17
N VAL A 136 -6.76 5.38 -12.62
CA VAL A 136 -5.32 5.13 -12.42
C VAL A 136 -5.09 3.92 -11.53
N LEU A 137 -5.79 3.82 -10.39
CA LEU A 137 -5.64 2.65 -9.50
C LEU A 137 -5.99 1.34 -10.21
N ASP A 138 -7.01 1.37 -11.07
CA ASP A 138 -7.39 0.22 -11.87
C ASP A 138 -6.32 -0.18 -12.88
N LEU A 139 -5.78 0.80 -13.61
CA LEU A 139 -4.70 0.58 -14.58
C LEU A 139 -3.46 -0.01 -13.92
N LEU A 140 -3.08 0.52 -12.75
CA LEU A 140 -1.92 0.03 -12.02
C LEU A 140 -2.16 -1.38 -11.47
N ALA A 141 -3.35 -1.68 -10.94
CA ALA A 141 -3.66 -3.01 -10.42
C ALA A 141 -3.63 -4.09 -11.52
N ASP A 142 -4.00 -3.74 -12.75
CA ASP A 142 -4.02 -4.65 -13.92
C ASP A 142 -2.67 -4.77 -14.62
N HIS A 143 -1.69 -3.94 -14.29
CA HIS A 143 -0.44 -3.90 -15.02
C HIS A 143 0.40 -5.17 -14.79
N PRO A 144 0.99 -5.80 -15.83
CA PRO A 144 1.81 -7.00 -15.68
C PRO A 144 2.99 -6.82 -14.71
N SER A 145 3.63 -5.64 -14.71
CA SER A 145 4.71 -5.32 -13.75
C SER A 145 4.22 -5.36 -12.31
N THR A 146 2.95 -5.02 -12.03
CA THR A 146 2.38 -5.10 -10.67
C THR A 146 2.22 -6.53 -10.21
N ALA A 147 1.75 -7.43 -11.07
CA ALA A 147 1.68 -8.85 -10.72
C ALA A 147 3.05 -9.40 -10.32
N ARG A 148 4.10 -9.12 -11.11
CA ARG A 148 5.47 -9.56 -10.80
C ARG A 148 6.03 -8.88 -9.56
N PHE A 149 5.83 -7.58 -9.40
CA PHE A 149 6.35 -6.81 -8.26
C PHE A 149 5.75 -7.25 -6.92
N ILE A 150 4.42 -7.36 -6.86
CA ILE A 150 3.70 -7.81 -5.65
C ILE A 150 4.06 -9.26 -5.33
N SER A 151 4.07 -10.15 -6.33
CA SER A 151 4.49 -11.55 -6.13
C SER A 151 5.91 -11.65 -5.62
N GLY A 152 6.85 -10.87 -6.18
CA GLY A 152 8.22 -10.81 -5.70
C GLY A 152 8.33 -10.36 -4.25
N LYS A 153 7.52 -9.38 -3.82
CA LYS A 153 7.47 -8.96 -2.40
C LYS A 153 6.91 -10.03 -1.48
N LEU A 154 5.86 -10.73 -1.91
CA LEU A 154 5.25 -11.80 -1.12
C LEU A 154 6.21 -13.00 -1.00
N CYS A 155 6.82 -13.43 -2.11
CA CYS A 155 7.86 -14.46 -2.09
C CYS A 155 9.03 -14.03 -1.21
N ARG A 156 9.49 -12.78 -1.31
CA ARG A 156 10.51 -12.26 -0.40
C ARG A 156 10.10 -12.32 1.04
N THR A 157 8.83 -12.08 1.35
CA THR A 157 8.30 -12.06 2.71
C THR A 157 8.24 -13.47 3.31
N PHE A 158 7.73 -14.45 2.56
CA PHE A 158 7.39 -15.77 3.08
C PHE A 158 8.40 -16.88 2.78
N VAL A 159 9.29 -16.68 1.81
CA VAL A 159 10.21 -17.73 1.35
C VAL A 159 11.65 -17.38 1.72
N SER A 160 12.28 -16.43 1.03
CA SER A 160 13.67 -16.04 1.31
C SER A 160 13.92 -14.61 0.84
N ASP A 161 15.00 -13.96 1.27
CA ASP A 161 15.31 -12.60 0.80
C ASP A 161 15.65 -12.54 -0.71
N GLN A 162 16.05 -13.69 -1.28
CA GLN A 162 16.34 -13.89 -2.70
C GLN A 162 15.53 -15.10 -3.23
N PRO A 163 14.21 -14.96 -3.43
CA PRO A 163 13.39 -16.08 -3.91
C PRO A 163 13.74 -16.40 -5.36
N PRO A 164 13.69 -17.68 -5.79
CA PRO A 164 13.94 -18.05 -7.18
C PRO A 164 12.97 -17.35 -8.14
N ASP A 165 13.49 -16.83 -9.26
CA ASP A 165 12.67 -16.14 -10.27
C ASP A 165 11.52 -17.02 -10.80
N ALA A 166 11.76 -18.33 -10.96
CA ALA A 166 10.74 -19.28 -11.38
C ALA A 166 9.55 -19.36 -10.42
N LEU A 167 9.77 -19.19 -9.11
CA LEU A 167 8.67 -19.11 -8.14
C LEU A 167 7.91 -17.79 -8.29
N VAL A 168 8.64 -16.67 -8.42
CA VAL A 168 8.03 -15.35 -8.59
C VAL A 168 7.12 -15.31 -9.82
N GLU A 169 7.57 -15.91 -10.94
CA GLU A 169 6.76 -16.01 -12.16
C GLU A 169 5.51 -16.88 -11.99
N ARG A 170 5.60 -18.02 -11.30
CA ARG A 170 4.41 -18.86 -11.02
C ARG A 170 3.38 -18.11 -10.17
N VAL A 171 3.85 -17.44 -9.12
CA VAL A 171 3.00 -16.66 -8.21
C VAL A 171 2.40 -15.44 -8.92
N ALA A 172 3.17 -14.78 -9.79
CA ALA A 172 2.67 -13.71 -10.66
C ALA A 172 1.61 -14.21 -11.64
N GLY A 173 1.78 -15.42 -12.19
CA GLY A 173 0.75 -16.09 -12.98
C GLY A 173 -0.53 -16.33 -12.19
N ALA A 174 -0.43 -16.85 -10.96
CA ALA A 174 -1.58 -17.04 -10.07
C ALA A 174 -2.27 -15.72 -9.71
N PHE A 175 -1.50 -14.67 -9.45
CA PHE A 175 -2.01 -13.30 -9.25
C PHE A 175 -2.82 -12.84 -10.47
N SER A 176 -2.22 -12.83 -11.67
CA SER A 176 -2.89 -12.34 -12.88
C SER A 176 -4.12 -13.16 -13.25
N ASN A 177 -4.04 -14.49 -13.19
CA ASN A 177 -5.14 -15.39 -13.55
C ASN A 177 -6.36 -15.28 -12.61
N SER A 178 -6.14 -14.79 -11.38
CA SER A 178 -7.21 -14.60 -10.39
C SER A 178 -7.70 -13.15 -10.30
N GLY A 179 -7.20 -12.24 -11.14
CA GLY A 179 -7.50 -10.81 -11.02
C GLY A 179 -6.91 -10.18 -9.76
N GLY A 180 -5.79 -10.72 -9.27
CA GLY A 180 -5.07 -10.24 -8.09
C GLY A 180 -5.67 -10.72 -6.76
N ASP A 181 -6.36 -11.86 -6.70
CA ASP A 181 -6.87 -12.40 -5.44
C ASP A 181 -5.72 -12.82 -4.51
N ILE A 182 -5.55 -12.08 -3.41
CA ILE A 182 -4.43 -12.30 -2.49
C ILE A 182 -4.48 -13.68 -1.84
N ARG A 183 -5.66 -14.27 -1.62
CA ARG A 183 -5.78 -15.61 -1.03
C ARG A 183 -5.21 -16.66 -1.97
N LEU A 184 -5.51 -16.55 -3.27
CA LEU A 184 -5.01 -17.48 -4.28
C LEU A 184 -3.52 -17.27 -4.55
N THR A 185 -3.05 -16.02 -4.55
CA THR A 185 -1.61 -15.71 -4.63
C THR A 185 -0.84 -16.31 -3.46
N LEU A 186 -1.33 -16.17 -2.23
CA LEU A 186 -0.70 -16.76 -1.04
C LEU A 186 -0.77 -18.28 -1.05
N ALA A 187 -1.88 -18.86 -1.53
CA ALA A 187 -2.03 -20.31 -1.65
C ALA A 187 -0.96 -20.92 -2.57
N GLU A 188 -0.65 -20.27 -3.70
CA GLU A 188 0.43 -20.71 -4.61
C GLU A 188 1.80 -20.69 -3.90
N ILE A 189 2.08 -19.66 -3.10
CA ILE A 189 3.33 -19.60 -2.31
C ILE A 189 3.36 -20.75 -1.30
N PHE A 190 2.31 -20.91 -0.49
CA PHE A 190 2.31 -21.88 0.61
C PHE A 190 2.22 -23.34 0.15
N ALA A 191 1.76 -23.60 -1.07
CA ALA A 191 1.79 -24.93 -1.69
C ALA A 191 3.16 -25.28 -2.30
N SER A 192 4.06 -24.31 -2.49
CA SER A 192 5.34 -24.53 -3.17
C SER A 192 6.32 -25.39 -2.36
N SER A 193 7.22 -26.09 -3.05
CA SER A 193 8.40 -26.71 -2.42
C SER A 193 9.29 -25.67 -1.75
N GLU A 194 9.48 -24.53 -2.42
CA GLU A 194 10.34 -23.45 -1.96
C GLU A 194 9.90 -22.90 -0.60
N PHE A 195 8.59 -22.81 -0.35
CA PHE A 195 8.07 -22.46 0.98
C PHE A 195 8.26 -23.58 2.01
N ARG A 196 8.07 -24.85 1.63
CA ARG A 196 8.30 -25.98 2.56
C ARG A 196 9.77 -26.06 3.00
N ASP A 197 10.68 -25.69 2.11
CA ASP A 197 12.12 -25.70 2.33
C ASP A 197 12.64 -24.37 2.91
N SER A 198 11.76 -23.42 3.28
CA SER A 198 12.18 -22.07 3.73
C SER A 198 12.43 -21.90 5.23
N ALA A 199 12.20 -22.94 6.04
CA ALA A 199 12.12 -22.83 7.50
C ALA A 199 13.35 -22.22 8.17
N ASP A 200 14.54 -22.38 7.59
CA ASP A 200 15.82 -21.87 8.09
C ASP A 200 16.38 -20.69 7.28
N GLN A 201 15.65 -20.23 6.25
CA GLN A 201 16.13 -19.21 5.30
C GLN A 201 15.96 -17.78 5.83
N LYS A 202 15.19 -17.58 6.90
CA LYS A 202 14.86 -16.23 7.41
C LYS A 202 15.07 -16.12 8.91
N PHE A 203 15.72 -15.04 9.32
CA PHE A 203 15.76 -14.66 10.72
C PHE A 203 14.40 -14.15 11.19
N ARG A 204 14.01 -14.56 12.39
CA ARG A 204 12.81 -14.07 13.05
C ARG A 204 13.01 -12.59 13.40
N ARG A 205 12.04 -11.73 13.10
CA ARG A 205 12.15 -10.30 13.43
C ARG A 205 12.07 -10.13 14.95
N PRO A 206 12.75 -9.10 15.52
CA PRO A 206 12.71 -8.85 16.96
C PRO A 206 11.30 -8.77 17.55
N ILE A 207 10.37 -8.08 16.88
CA ILE A 207 8.97 -7.99 17.30
C ILE A 207 8.26 -9.36 17.29
N ASP A 208 8.55 -10.22 16.31
CA ASP A 208 7.96 -11.56 16.21
C ASP A 208 8.49 -12.47 17.33
N TYR A 209 9.74 -12.25 17.75
CA TYR A 209 10.34 -12.96 18.88
C TYR A 209 9.70 -12.50 20.20
N VAL A 210 9.57 -11.19 20.42
CA VAL A 210 8.91 -10.65 21.61
C VAL A 210 7.45 -11.10 21.69
N ALA A 211 6.69 -11.01 20.60
CA ALA A 211 5.31 -11.47 20.56
C ALA A 211 5.19 -12.97 20.86
N ALA A 212 6.14 -13.79 20.38
CA ALA A 212 6.18 -15.21 20.70
C ALA A 212 6.55 -15.47 22.16
N ALA A 213 7.53 -14.75 22.70
CA ALA A 213 7.93 -14.86 24.10
C ALA A 213 6.78 -14.52 25.04
N LEU A 214 6.08 -13.41 24.79
CA LEU A 214 4.90 -13.00 25.57
C LEU A 214 3.76 -14.03 25.50
N ARG A 215 3.51 -14.58 24.31
CA ARG A 215 2.49 -15.62 24.10
C ARG A 215 2.83 -16.90 24.87
N VAL A 216 4.09 -17.31 24.89
CA VAL A 216 4.54 -18.53 25.59
C VAL A 216 4.59 -18.31 27.10
N SER A 217 4.92 -17.11 27.55
CA SER A 217 4.98 -16.78 28.97
C SER A 217 3.62 -16.46 29.60
N ASP A 218 2.55 -16.36 28.79
CA ASP A 218 1.20 -15.96 29.21
C ASP A 218 1.19 -14.63 29.98
N VAL A 219 2.07 -13.71 29.58
CA VAL A 219 2.18 -12.38 30.20
C VAL A 219 1.34 -11.42 29.37
N ASP A 220 0.42 -10.72 30.03
CA ASP A 220 -0.30 -9.57 29.47
C ASP A 220 0.35 -8.28 29.98
N PRO A 221 1.22 -7.61 29.19
CA PRO A 221 1.92 -6.43 29.66
C PRO A 221 0.98 -5.25 29.84
N GLY A 222 1.15 -4.52 30.95
CA GLY A 222 0.52 -3.23 31.13
C GLY A 222 1.08 -2.18 30.14
N GLU A 223 0.41 -1.02 30.08
CA GLU A 223 0.81 0.07 29.17
C GLU A 223 2.27 0.50 29.36
N ARG A 224 2.77 0.51 30.60
CA ARG A 224 4.15 0.89 30.91
C ARG A 224 5.14 -0.13 30.35
N GLU A 225 4.86 -1.41 30.53
CA GLU A 225 5.67 -2.51 30.03
C GLU A 225 5.69 -2.51 28.50
N TRP A 226 4.54 -2.26 27.85
CA TRP A 226 4.48 -2.11 26.40
C TRP A 226 5.35 -0.98 25.86
N ARG A 227 5.33 0.20 26.50
CA ARG A 227 6.21 1.31 26.13
C ARG A 227 7.69 0.98 26.31
N ALA A 228 8.03 0.24 27.36
CA ALA A 228 9.41 -0.20 27.60
C ALA A 228 9.88 -1.19 26.54
N ILE A 229 9.04 -2.17 26.19
CA ILE A 229 9.28 -3.14 25.13
C ILE A 229 9.46 -2.42 23.77
N ALA A 230 8.55 -1.51 23.43
CA ALA A 230 8.61 -0.77 22.16
C ALA A 230 9.92 0.03 22.04
N LYS A 231 10.29 0.78 23.08
CA LYS A 231 11.58 1.51 23.13
C LYS A 231 12.80 0.58 23.03
N GLY A 232 12.73 -0.58 23.69
CA GLY A 232 13.79 -1.57 23.61
C GLY A 232 13.96 -2.13 22.20
N LEU A 233 12.85 -2.39 21.50
CA LEU A 233 12.85 -2.84 20.11
C LEU A 233 13.39 -1.78 19.15
N GLU A 234 12.96 -0.52 19.28
CA GLU A 234 13.49 0.60 18.48
C GLU A 234 15.02 0.76 18.64
N ALA A 235 15.54 0.53 19.85
CA ALA A 235 16.97 0.62 20.12
C ALA A 235 17.80 -0.51 19.48
N LEU A 236 17.16 -1.61 19.05
CA LEU A 236 17.83 -2.74 18.40
C LEU A 236 18.01 -2.54 16.88
N GLY A 237 17.41 -1.49 16.30
CA GLY A 237 17.37 -1.24 14.86
C GLY A 237 16.21 -1.95 14.16
#